data_AF-A0A2T4T8C1-F1
#
_entry.id   AF-A0A2T4T8C1-F1
#
_cell.length_a   1.000
_cell.length_b   1.000
_cell.length_c   1.000
_cell.angle_alpha   90.00
_cell.angle_beta   90.00
_cell.angle_gamma   90.00
#
_symmetry.space_group_name_H-M   'P 1'
#
loop_
_entity.id
_entity.type
_entity.pdbx_description
1 polymer ?
#
loop_
_entity_poly.entity_id
_entity_poly.type
_entity_poly.pdbx_seq_one_letter_code
_entity_poly.pdbx_strand_id
1 'polypeptide(L)'
;MMLLTVGCFLLKQTFMGVRQILVTAVVAMLFVALTWPFAVTQSKTEIAAWLADSRLMLDVAVLLSVDIALEIAFCVTDVDVRTSRKVGIKKRMWFRFLRYFPGLLIFPVFFALLVWVIFALPGVDFAVIGWSLGVALLFVIPLLTYLLRLVVPEEDLRLELLYLCNLLLGGLGVIATVNGTTAVRGVSQVNYAALGAMALLVLVFGCVGFVAWRIRQRRHVARPRRG
;
A
#
# COMPACT_ATOMS: atom_id res chain seq x y z
N MET A 1 8.04 -5.69 -3.99
CA MET A 1 6.96 -4.68 -3.96
C MET A 1 5.89 -4.96 -5.02
N MET A 2 6.22 -4.99 -6.31
CA MET A 2 5.25 -5.23 -7.40
C MET A 2 4.43 -6.53 -7.26
N LEU A 3 5.05 -7.64 -6.86
CA LEU A 3 4.33 -8.90 -6.63
C LEU A 3 3.33 -8.82 -5.46
N LEU A 4 3.73 -8.08 -4.41
CA LEU A 4 2.90 -7.87 -3.23
C LEU A 4 1.73 -6.93 -3.53
N THR A 5 1.90 -5.88 -4.34
CA THR A 5 0.80 -5.00 -4.78
C THR A 5 -0.22 -5.77 -5.61
N VAL A 6 0.22 -6.66 -6.51
CA VAL A 6 -0.69 -7.55 -7.25
C VAL A 6 -1.41 -8.49 -6.29
N GLY A 7 -0.70 -9.05 -5.31
CA GLY A 7 -1.29 -9.89 -4.26
C GLY A 7 -2.39 -9.17 -3.47
N CYS A 8 -2.14 -7.95 -2.99
CA CYS A 8 -3.13 -7.12 -2.29
C CYS A 8 -4.34 -6.82 -3.18
N PHE A 9 -4.11 -6.42 -4.43
CA PHE A 9 -5.18 -6.16 -5.40
C PHE A 9 -6.06 -7.40 -5.61
N LEU A 10 -5.46 -8.57 -5.85
CA LEU A 10 -6.19 -9.82 -6.04
C LEU A 10 -6.91 -10.26 -4.77
N LEU A 11 -6.32 -10.09 -3.59
CA LEU A 11 -6.98 -10.38 -2.32
C LEU A 11 -8.19 -9.46 -2.09
N LYS A 12 -8.07 -8.16 -2.36
CA LYS A 12 -9.18 -7.21 -2.27
C LYS A 12 -10.32 -7.58 -3.23
N GLN A 13 -9.97 -8.04 -4.43
CA GLN A 13 -10.90 -8.51 -5.45
C GLN A 13 -11.75 -9.70 -4.98
N THR A 14 -11.22 -10.55 -4.10
CA THR A 14 -11.97 -11.70 -3.55
C THR A 14 -13.22 -11.28 -2.77
N PHE A 15 -13.25 -10.07 -2.20
CA PHE A 15 -14.41 -9.52 -1.47
C PHE A 15 -15.43 -8.85 -2.39
N MET A 16 -15.09 -8.65 -3.67
CA MET A 16 -15.95 -7.96 -4.64
C MET A 16 -16.97 -8.91 -5.28
N GLY A 17 -18.08 -8.34 -5.74
CA GLY A 17 -19.09 -9.11 -6.48
C GLY A 17 -18.59 -9.43 -7.89
N VAL A 18 -19.08 -10.50 -8.52
CA VAL A 18 -18.66 -10.92 -9.88
C VAL A 18 -18.74 -9.76 -10.89
N ARG A 19 -19.76 -8.92 -10.79
CA ARG A 19 -19.91 -7.72 -11.64
C ARG A 19 -18.76 -6.72 -11.46
N GLN A 20 -18.36 -6.46 -10.21
CA GLN A 20 -17.25 -5.55 -9.90
C GLN A 20 -15.92 -6.13 -10.42
N ILE A 21 -15.71 -7.43 -10.23
CA ILE A 21 -14.54 -8.15 -10.74
C ILE A 21 -14.46 -7.99 -12.26
N LEU A 22 -15.56 -8.23 -12.97
CA LEU A 22 -15.60 -8.10 -14.42
C LEU A 22 -15.36 -6.65 -14.87
N VAL A 23 -15.95 -5.66 -14.19
CA VAL A 23 -15.70 -4.24 -14.49
C VAL A 23 -14.23 -3.89 -14.34
N THR A 24 -13.59 -4.25 -13.23
CA THR A 24 -12.16 -3.99 -13.03
C THR A 24 -11.27 -4.73 -14.04
N ALA A 25 -11.64 -5.95 -14.45
CA ALA A 25 -10.93 -6.70 -15.48
C ALA A 25 -11.04 -6.04 -16.86
N VAL A 26 -12.22 -5.52 -17.21
CA VAL A 26 -12.43 -4.72 -18.44
C VAL A 26 -11.64 -3.41 -18.37
N VAL A 27 -11.64 -2.72 -17.24
CA VAL A 27 -10.85 -1.49 -17.04
C VAL A 27 -9.35 -1.78 -17.18
N ALA A 28 -8.85 -2.87 -16.59
CA ALA A 28 -7.46 -3.29 -16.74
C ALA A 28 -7.11 -3.65 -18.19
N MET A 29 -7.99 -4.38 -18.87
CA MET A 29 -7.85 -4.73 -20.29
C MET A 29 -7.76 -3.48 -21.16
N LEU A 30 -8.69 -2.54 -21.02
CA LEU A 30 -8.71 -1.28 -21.77
C LEU A 30 -7.49 -0.42 -21.45
N PHE A 31 -7.09 -0.34 -20.18
CA PHE A 31 -5.91 0.41 -19.77
C PHE A 31 -4.66 -0.12 -20.49
N VAL A 32 -4.41 -1.43 -20.47
CA VAL A 32 -3.25 -2.03 -21.14
C VAL A 32 -3.35 -1.91 -22.66
N ALA A 33 -4.54 -2.15 -23.23
CA ALA A 33 -4.78 -2.08 -24.67
C ALA A 33 -4.74 -0.65 -25.24
N LEU A 34 -4.88 0.40 -24.42
CA LEU A 34 -4.79 1.80 -24.85
C LEU A 34 -3.44 2.44 -24.53
N THR A 35 -2.70 1.91 -23.54
CA THR A 35 -1.41 2.47 -23.11
C THR A 35 -0.20 1.95 -23.89
N TRP A 36 -0.37 0.97 -24.79
CA TRP A 36 0.73 0.45 -25.62
C TRP A 36 1.49 1.53 -26.42
N PRO A 37 0.87 2.59 -26.99
CA PRO A 37 1.63 3.60 -27.74
C PRO A 37 2.59 4.36 -26.82
N PHE A 38 2.17 4.60 -25.57
CA PHE A 38 3.01 5.22 -24.54
C PHE A 38 4.08 4.25 -24.05
N ALA A 39 3.79 2.95 -23.94
CA ALA A 39 4.76 1.95 -23.50
C ALA A 39 5.93 1.79 -24.48
N VAL A 40 5.68 1.92 -25.80
CA VAL A 40 6.71 1.77 -26.84
C VAL A 40 7.72 2.93 -26.84
N THR A 41 7.31 4.13 -26.41
CA THR A 41 8.23 5.28 -26.32
C THR A 41 9.15 5.20 -25.09
N GLN A 42 8.84 4.33 -24.13
CA GLN A 42 9.66 4.14 -22.94
C GLN A 42 10.75 3.10 -23.20
N SER A 43 12.02 3.53 -23.20
CA SER A 43 13.17 2.61 -23.25
C SER A 43 13.45 2.01 -21.87
N LYS A 44 14.07 0.81 -21.81
CA LYS A 44 14.49 0.19 -20.52
C LYS A 44 15.38 1.11 -19.67
N THR A 45 16.12 2.01 -20.32
CA THR A 45 17.01 2.99 -19.67
C THR A 45 16.25 4.15 -19.03
N GLU A 46 15.12 4.58 -19.61
CA GLU A 46 14.26 5.62 -19.03
C GLU A 46 13.58 5.13 -17.75
N ILE A 47 13.06 3.89 -17.71
CA ILE A 47 12.44 3.34 -16.49
C ILE A 47 13.47 3.22 -15.35
N ALA A 48 14.70 2.82 -15.66
CA ALA A 48 15.79 2.79 -14.67
C ALA A 48 16.17 4.21 -14.21
N ALA A 49 16.16 5.20 -15.10
CA ALA A 49 16.38 6.60 -14.75
C ALA A 49 15.25 7.20 -13.89
N TRP A 50 13.99 6.85 -14.17
CA TRP A 50 12.82 7.23 -13.38
C TRP A 50 12.84 6.62 -11.98
N LEU A 51 13.25 5.35 -11.84
CA LEU A 51 13.45 4.72 -10.53
C LEU A 51 14.66 5.29 -9.77
N ALA A 52 15.65 5.86 -10.46
CA ALA A 52 16.80 6.52 -9.85
C ALA A 52 16.49 7.96 -9.41
N ASP A 53 15.42 8.58 -9.93
CA ASP A 53 15.00 9.92 -9.54
C ASP A 53 14.30 9.89 -8.17
N SER A 54 14.95 10.50 -7.19
CA SER A 54 14.47 10.55 -5.82
C SER A 54 13.16 11.34 -5.66
N ARG A 55 12.87 12.31 -6.54
CA ARG A 55 11.59 13.06 -6.49
C ARG A 55 10.43 12.18 -6.92
N LEU A 56 10.63 11.44 -7.99
CA LEU A 56 9.63 10.54 -8.56
C LEU A 56 9.33 9.38 -7.62
N MET A 57 10.36 8.85 -6.97
CA MET A 57 10.19 7.81 -5.95
C MET A 57 9.42 8.30 -4.72
N LEU A 58 9.57 9.58 -4.34
CA LEU A 58 8.78 10.20 -3.27
C LEU A 58 7.31 10.35 -3.66
N ASP A 59 7.01 10.80 -4.87
CA ASP A 59 5.64 10.96 -5.36
C ASP A 59 4.91 9.60 -5.45
N VAL A 60 5.60 8.56 -5.92
CA VAL A 60 5.10 7.18 -5.92
C VAL A 60 4.86 6.68 -4.49
N ALA A 61 5.70 7.07 -3.53
CA ALA A 61 5.51 6.71 -2.12
C ALA A 61 4.31 7.40 -1.47
N VAL A 62 3.97 8.62 -1.88
CA VAL A 62 2.73 9.30 -1.46
C VAL A 62 1.53 8.52 -1.98
N LEU A 63 1.53 8.14 -3.27
CA LEU A 63 0.47 7.31 -3.85
C LEU A 63 0.35 5.96 -3.14
N LEU A 64 1.48 5.32 -2.82
CA LEU A 64 1.55 4.09 -2.04
C LEU A 64 0.94 4.25 -0.65
N SER A 65 1.26 5.35 0.03
CA SER A 65 0.72 5.63 1.36
C SER A 65 -0.80 5.82 1.34
N VAL A 66 -1.32 6.50 0.31
CA VAL A 66 -2.76 6.66 0.11
C VAL A 66 -3.44 5.33 -0.16
N ASP A 67 -2.88 4.49 -1.04
CA ASP A 67 -3.42 3.17 -1.34
C ASP A 67 -3.49 2.29 -0.08
N ILE A 68 -2.39 2.22 0.67
CA ILE A 68 -2.32 1.45 1.93
C ILE A 68 -3.35 1.98 2.94
N ALA A 69 -3.47 3.31 3.09
CA ALA A 69 -4.43 3.90 4.00
C ALA A 69 -5.88 3.55 3.62
N LEU A 70 -6.22 3.56 2.32
CA LEU A 70 -7.54 3.18 1.82
C LEU A 70 -7.82 1.68 2.01
N GLU A 71 -6.82 0.81 1.83
CA GLU A 71 -6.97 -0.63 2.04
C GLU A 71 -7.09 -1.01 3.53
N ILE A 72 -6.33 -0.35 4.41
CA ILE A 72 -6.49 -0.50 5.86
C ILE A 72 -7.86 0.02 6.30
N ALA A 73 -8.29 1.18 5.79
CA ALA A 73 -9.62 1.72 6.07
C ALA A 73 -10.74 0.76 5.60
N PHE A 74 -10.55 0.08 4.48
CA PHE A 74 -11.45 -0.98 4.02
C PHE A 74 -11.51 -2.14 5.01
N CYS A 75 -10.37 -2.68 5.44
CA CYS A 75 -10.31 -3.79 6.40
C CYS A 75 -11.01 -3.44 7.73
N VAL A 76 -10.70 -2.27 8.31
CA VAL A 76 -11.30 -1.82 9.57
C VAL A 76 -12.81 -1.59 9.41
N THR A 77 -13.23 -0.97 8.31
CA THR A 77 -14.67 -0.72 8.06
C THR A 77 -15.44 -2.01 7.84
N ASP A 78 -14.86 -3.01 7.15
CA ASP A 78 -15.50 -4.30 6.92
C ASP A 78 -15.71 -5.06 8.24
N VAL A 79 -14.70 -5.13 9.10
CA VAL A 79 -14.80 -5.74 10.44
C VAL A 79 -15.85 -5.04 11.30
N ASP A 80 -15.88 -3.70 11.28
CA ASP A 80 -16.83 -2.91 12.05
C ASP A 80 -18.27 -3.04 11.49
N VAL A 81 -18.44 -3.21 10.17
CA VAL A 81 -19.75 -3.50 9.56
C VAL A 81 -20.23 -4.91 9.92
N ARG A 82 -19.33 -5.91 10.01
CA ARG A 82 -19.66 -7.28 10.46
C ARG A 82 -20.04 -7.33 11.95
N THR A 83 -19.35 -6.55 12.79
CA THR A 83 -19.55 -6.57 14.25
C THR A 83 -20.73 -5.69 14.70
N SER A 84 -21.00 -4.59 14.00
CA SER A 84 -22.05 -3.64 14.37
C SER A 84 -23.45 -4.11 13.96
N ARG A 85 -24.36 -4.25 14.92
CA ARG A 85 -25.78 -4.61 14.67
C ARG A 85 -26.56 -3.56 13.87
N LYS A 86 -26.12 -2.29 13.87
CA LYS A 86 -26.71 -1.19 13.09
C LYS A 86 -25.61 -0.35 12.45
N VAL A 87 -25.64 -0.24 11.12
CA VAL A 87 -24.69 0.58 10.36
C VAL A 87 -25.40 1.83 9.84
N GLY A 88 -24.93 3.02 10.25
CA GLY A 88 -25.46 4.29 9.76
C GLY A 88 -25.25 4.47 8.26
N ILE A 89 -26.14 5.21 7.59
CA ILE A 89 -26.14 5.42 6.14
C ILE A 89 -24.80 6.00 5.64
N LYS A 90 -24.21 6.94 6.39
CA LYS A 90 -22.91 7.55 6.06
C LYS A 90 -21.78 6.51 6.01
N LYS A 91 -21.71 5.62 7.00
CA LYS A 91 -20.73 4.53 7.08
C LYS A 91 -20.92 3.51 5.95
N ARG A 92 -22.17 3.21 5.60
CA ARG A 92 -22.48 2.34 4.45
C ARG A 92 -22.05 2.95 3.11
N MET A 93 -22.22 4.26 2.94
CA MET A 93 -21.76 4.99 1.75
C MET A 93 -20.24 5.00 1.66
N TRP A 94 -19.56 5.26 2.77
CA TRP A 94 -18.10 5.20 2.87
C TRP A 94 -17.55 3.81 2.52
N PHE A 95 -18.14 2.76 3.10
CA PHE A 95 -17.78 1.38 2.79
C PHE A 95 -17.95 1.04 1.30
N ARG A 96 -19.05 1.52 0.69
CA ARG A 96 -19.29 1.34 -0.75
C ARG A 96 -18.21 2.02 -1.60
N PHE A 97 -17.81 3.25 -1.23
CA PHE A 97 -16.72 3.96 -1.89
C PHE A 97 -15.39 3.16 -1.81
N LEU A 98 -15.01 2.72 -0.61
CA LEU A 98 -13.79 1.93 -0.39
C LEU A 98 -13.79 0.61 -1.18
N ARG A 99 -14.96 -0.02 -1.33
CA ARG A 99 -15.13 -1.24 -2.11
C ARG A 99 -14.96 -1.02 -3.62
N TYR A 100 -15.30 0.15 -4.15
CA TYR A 100 -15.13 0.47 -5.57
C TYR A 100 -13.72 0.85 -5.95
N PHE A 101 -12.86 1.16 -4.98
CA PHE A 101 -11.50 1.59 -5.22
C PHE A 101 -10.56 0.37 -5.27
N PRO A 102 -10.09 -0.08 -6.44
CA PRO A 102 -9.24 -1.27 -6.54
C PRO A 102 -7.79 -1.07 -6.06
N GLY A 103 -7.33 0.18 -5.96
CA GLY A 103 -5.93 0.57 -5.72
C GLY A 103 -5.37 1.35 -6.92
N LEU A 104 -4.67 2.45 -6.70
CA LEU A 104 -4.06 3.28 -7.76
C LEU A 104 -2.81 2.61 -8.33
N LEU A 105 -2.03 1.91 -7.51
CA LEU A 105 -0.75 1.30 -7.86
C LEU A 105 -0.86 0.10 -8.80
N ILE A 106 -2.06 -0.46 -8.99
CA ILE A 106 -2.22 -1.56 -9.93
C ILE A 106 -2.01 -1.10 -11.39
N PHE A 107 -2.35 0.16 -11.71
CA PHE A 107 -2.15 0.74 -13.04
C PHE A 107 -0.68 0.85 -13.45
N PRO A 108 0.23 1.46 -12.65
CA PRO A 108 1.66 1.46 -12.98
C PRO A 108 2.26 0.06 -12.99
N VAL A 109 1.74 -0.89 -12.20
CA VAL A 109 2.15 -2.30 -12.28
C VAL A 109 1.76 -2.94 -13.62
N PHE A 110 0.53 -2.73 -14.10
CA PHE A 110 0.12 -3.22 -15.41
C PHE A 110 0.88 -2.55 -16.56
N PHE A 111 1.19 -1.27 -16.43
CA PHE A 111 2.04 -0.57 -17.40
C PHE A 111 3.46 -1.15 -17.43
N ALA A 112 4.07 -1.38 -16.26
CA ALA A 112 5.37 -2.03 -16.16
C ALA A 112 5.37 -3.46 -16.75
N LEU A 113 4.28 -4.22 -16.52
CA LEU A 113 4.08 -5.53 -17.12
C LEU A 113 4.01 -5.44 -18.65
N LEU A 114 3.26 -4.48 -19.20
CA LEU A 114 3.15 -4.25 -20.64
C LEU A 114 4.52 -3.94 -21.26
N VAL A 115 5.27 -3.01 -20.67
CA VAL A 115 6.63 -2.68 -21.14
C VAL A 115 7.53 -3.92 -21.10
N TRP A 116 7.46 -4.70 -20.02
CA TRP A 116 8.24 -5.93 -19.89
C TRP A 116 7.92 -6.94 -21.00
N VAL A 117 6.63 -7.17 -21.31
CA VAL A 117 6.20 -8.09 -22.38
C VAL A 117 6.64 -7.59 -23.76
N ILE A 118 6.52 -6.28 -24.03
CA ILE A 118 6.97 -5.68 -25.29
C ILE A 118 8.45 -5.98 -25.54
N PHE A 119 9.30 -5.86 -24.53
CA PHE A 119 10.72 -6.16 -24.65
C PHE A 119 11.04 -7.66 -24.66
N ALA A 120 10.17 -8.51 -24.11
CA ALA A 120 10.34 -9.96 -24.10
C ALA A 120 10.02 -10.60 -25.47
N LEU A 121 9.19 -9.95 -26.28
CA LEU A 121 8.74 -10.43 -27.59
C LEU A 121 9.17 -9.48 -28.72
N PRO A 122 10.48 -9.35 -29.02
CA PRO A 122 10.94 -8.53 -30.12
C PRO A 122 10.45 -9.09 -31.47
N GLY A 123 10.02 -8.21 -32.38
CA GLY A 123 9.60 -8.58 -33.74
C GLY A 123 8.10 -8.85 -33.91
N VAL A 124 7.29 -8.72 -32.86
CA VAL A 124 5.82 -8.75 -32.94
C VAL A 124 5.27 -7.33 -32.90
N ASP A 125 4.18 -7.07 -33.63
CA ASP A 125 3.49 -5.78 -33.61
C ASP A 125 3.07 -5.38 -32.19
N PHE A 126 3.47 -4.18 -31.75
CA PHE A 126 3.20 -3.69 -30.40
C PHE A 126 1.71 -3.58 -30.08
N ALA A 127 0.88 -3.26 -31.08
CA ALA A 127 -0.57 -3.25 -30.94
C ALA A 127 -1.11 -4.65 -30.61
N VAL A 128 -0.61 -5.69 -31.29
CA VAL A 128 -0.99 -7.09 -31.02
C VAL A 128 -0.58 -7.48 -29.61
N ILE A 129 0.60 -7.07 -29.15
CA ILE A 129 1.06 -7.30 -27.76
C ILE A 129 0.11 -6.63 -26.75
N GLY A 130 -0.22 -5.35 -26.94
CA GLY A 130 -1.09 -4.60 -26.02
C GLY A 130 -2.50 -5.18 -25.92
N TRP A 131 -3.12 -5.48 -27.07
CA TRP A 131 -4.46 -6.08 -27.12
C TRP A 131 -4.48 -7.51 -26.58
N SER A 132 -3.49 -8.34 -26.93
CA SER A 132 -3.41 -9.73 -26.45
C SER A 132 -3.18 -9.80 -24.94
N LEU A 133 -2.30 -8.95 -24.39
CA LEU A 133 -2.09 -8.85 -22.95
C LEU A 133 -3.35 -8.34 -22.23
N GLY A 134 -4.04 -7.35 -22.81
CA GLY A 134 -5.30 -6.86 -22.27
C GLY A 134 -6.37 -7.96 -22.20
N VAL A 135 -6.56 -8.71 -23.29
CA VAL A 135 -7.48 -9.86 -23.33
C VAL A 135 -7.04 -10.95 -22.34
N ALA A 136 -5.74 -11.22 -22.21
CA ALA A 136 -5.23 -12.15 -21.21
C ALA A 136 -5.62 -11.71 -19.79
N LEU A 137 -5.42 -10.44 -19.43
CA LEU A 137 -5.81 -9.90 -18.12
C LEU A 137 -7.31 -9.99 -17.85
N LEU A 138 -8.14 -9.84 -18.88
CA LEU A 138 -9.59 -10.00 -18.77
C LEU A 138 -9.99 -11.38 -18.21
N PHE A 139 -9.27 -12.43 -18.60
CA PHE A 139 -9.52 -13.79 -18.10
C PHE A 139 -8.70 -14.12 -16.85
N VAL A 140 -7.45 -13.67 -16.77
CA VAL A 140 -6.52 -13.97 -15.68
C VAL A 140 -6.97 -13.35 -14.36
N ILE A 141 -7.47 -12.10 -14.35
CA ILE A 141 -7.94 -11.45 -13.12
C ILE A 141 -9.07 -12.24 -12.43
N PRO A 142 -10.20 -12.55 -13.11
CA PRO A 142 -11.26 -13.35 -12.49
C PRO A 142 -10.81 -14.78 -12.17
N LEU A 143 -9.97 -15.41 -13.01
CA LEU A 143 -9.43 -16.74 -12.74
C LEU A 143 -8.58 -16.78 -11.46
N LEU A 144 -7.63 -15.86 -11.32
CA LEU A 144 -6.79 -15.75 -10.12
C LEU A 144 -7.60 -15.41 -8.88
N THR A 145 -8.62 -14.56 -9.02
CA THR A 145 -9.52 -14.24 -7.91
C THR A 145 -10.27 -15.49 -7.45
N TYR A 146 -10.76 -16.31 -8.39
CA TYR A 146 -11.42 -17.57 -8.07
C TYR A 146 -10.47 -18.58 -7.43
N LEU A 147 -9.24 -18.67 -7.97
CA LEU A 147 -8.19 -19.53 -7.40
C LEU A 147 -7.84 -19.11 -5.97
N LEU A 148 -7.73 -17.82 -5.69
CA LEU A 148 -7.50 -17.33 -4.32
C LEU A 148 -8.67 -17.63 -3.39
N ARG A 149 -9.92 -17.57 -3.87
CA ARG A 149 -11.08 -18.01 -3.08
C ARG A 149 -11.05 -19.52 -2.79
N LEU A 150 -10.45 -20.31 -3.67
CA LEU A 150 -10.26 -21.75 -3.46
C LEU A 150 -9.14 -22.04 -2.45
N VAL A 151 -8.02 -21.34 -2.56
CA VAL A 151 -6.85 -21.51 -1.66
C VAL A 151 -7.14 -20.98 -0.25
N VAL A 152 -7.84 -19.85 -0.14
CA VAL A 152 -8.23 -19.23 1.13
C VAL A 152 -9.75 -19.01 1.16
N PRO A 153 -10.52 -20.05 1.53
CA PRO A 153 -11.98 -19.97 1.52
C PRO A 153 -12.53 -19.09 2.64
N GLU A 154 -11.84 -19.04 3.78
CA GLU A 154 -12.24 -18.27 4.96
C GLU A 154 -12.12 -16.76 4.71
N GLU A 155 -13.25 -16.05 4.82
CA GLU A 155 -13.28 -14.62 4.52
C GLU A 155 -12.49 -13.79 5.54
N ASP A 156 -12.53 -14.19 6.80
CA ASP A 156 -11.84 -13.48 7.89
C ASP A 156 -10.32 -13.63 7.72
N LEU A 157 -9.84 -14.82 7.35
CA LEU A 157 -8.43 -15.05 7.03
C LEU A 157 -7.96 -14.24 5.82
N ARG A 158 -8.79 -14.13 4.77
CA ARG A 158 -8.46 -13.26 3.62
C ARG A 158 -8.32 -11.78 4.03
N LEU A 159 -9.12 -11.34 5.01
CA LEU A 159 -9.12 -9.95 5.47
C LEU A 159 -7.89 -9.66 6.32
N GLU A 160 -7.55 -10.59 7.21
CA GLU A 160 -6.30 -10.55 7.98
C GLU A 160 -5.08 -10.57 7.06
N LEU A 161 -5.08 -11.44 6.04
CA LEU A 161 -4.00 -11.51 5.06
C LEU A 161 -3.87 -10.20 4.28
N LEU A 162 -4.99 -9.62 3.83
CA LEU A 162 -4.99 -8.32 3.15
C LEU A 162 -4.42 -7.23 4.06
N TYR A 163 -4.78 -7.21 5.34
CA TYR A 163 -4.25 -6.25 6.33
C TYR A 163 -2.74 -6.42 6.53
N LEU A 164 -2.27 -7.65 6.73
CA LEU A 164 -0.85 -7.96 6.93
C LEU A 164 -0.02 -7.67 5.68
N CYS A 165 -0.52 -8.01 4.49
CA CYS A 165 0.15 -7.70 3.22
C CYS A 165 0.26 -6.18 3.01
N ASN A 166 -0.75 -5.39 3.39
CA ASN A 166 -0.68 -3.93 3.35
C ASN A 166 0.33 -3.35 4.33
N LEU A 167 0.42 -3.91 5.54
CA LEU A 167 1.42 -3.52 6.52
C LEU A 167 2.84 -3.81 6.01
N LEU A 168 3.04 -5.00 5.43
CA LEU A 168 4.30 -5.39 4.80
C LEU A 168 4.64 -4.49 3.61
N LEU A 169 3.65 -4.16 2.79
CA LEU A 169 3.80 -3.27 1.65
C LEU A 169 4.19 -1.85 2.12
N GLY A 170 3.61 -1.35 3.21
CA GLY A 170 4.01 -0.09 3.82
C GLY A 170 5.43 -0.12 4.37
N GLY A 171 5.80 -1.18 5.08
CA GLY A 171 7.16 -1.37 5.57
C GLY A 171 8.20 -1.41 4.43
N LEU A 172 7.93 -2.18 3.38
CA LEU A 172 8.77 -2.23 2.18
C LEU A 172 8.79 -0.88 1.45
N GLY A 173 7.69 -0.13 1.45
CA GLY A 173 7.60 1.20 0.86
C GLY A 173 8.51 2.19 1.58
N VAL A 174 8.48 2.19 2.91
CA VAL A 174 9.41 2.97 3.72
C VAL A 174 10.85 2.57 3.40
N ILE A 175 11.17 1.27 3.43
CA ILE A 175 12.52 0.74 3.11
C ILE A 175 12.98 1.20 1.72
N ALA A 176 12.08 1.16 0.73
CA ALA A 176 12.40 1.60 -0.62
C ALA A 176 12.67 3.10 -0.68
N THR A 177 11.86 3.94 0.00
CA THR A 177 12.03 5.40 0.05
C THR A 177 13.23 5.88 0.84
N VAL A 178 13.69 5.11 1.83
CA VAL A 178 14.96 5.38 2.50
C VAL A 178 16.10 4.93 1.59
N ASN A 179 16.33 5.74 0.56
CA ASN A 179 17.36 5.60 -0.44
C ASN A 179 18.74 5.58 0.24
N GLY A 180 19.26 4.40 0.60
CA GLY A 180 20.68 4.05 0.79
C GLY A 180 21.53 4.88 1.77
N THR A 181 21.01 5.88 2.45
CA THR A 181 21.73 6.76 3.38
C THR A 181 21.67 6.28 4.83
N THR A 182 21.19 5.05 5.06
CA THR A 182 21.44 4.30 6.29
C THR A 182 22.76 3.50 6.25
N ALA A 183 23.49 3.54 5.12
CA ALA A 183 24.93 3.65 5.28
C ALA A 183 25.17 5.07 5.77
N VAL A 184 25.29 5.24 7.08
CA VAL A 184 25.95 6.41 7.68
C VAL A 184 27.16 6.66 6.78
N ARG A 185 27.10 7.69 5.92
CA ARG A 185 28.33 8.27 5.41
C ARG A 185 29.08 8.54 6.70
N GLY A 186 30.19 7.85 6.91
CA GLY A 186 31.08 8.10 8.03
C GLY A 186 31.52 9.54 7.91
N VAL A 187 30.68 10.47 8.39
CA VAL A 187 31.09 11.80 8.74
C VAL A 187 31.99 11.54 9.93
N SER A 188 33.28 11.54 9.65
CA SER A 188 34.39 11.51 10.60
C SER A 188 34.40 12.73 11.54
N GLN A 189 33.26 13.37 11.73
CA GLN A 189 33.03 14.55 12.54
C GLN A 189 31.74 14.32 13.32
N VAL A 190 31.90 13.93 14.59
CA VAL A 190 30.81 13.87 15.55
C VAL A 190 30.23 15.27 15.70
N ASN A 191 28.96 15.46 15.34
CA ASN A 191 28.28 16.73 15.57
C ASN A 191 27.88 16.81 17.05
N TYR A 192 28.81 17.32 17.88
CA TYR A 192 28.61 17.51 19.32
C TYR A 192 27.40 18.38 19.67
N ALA A 193 26.98 19.28 18.77
CA ALA A 193 25.77 20.09 18.98
C ALA A 193 24.49 19.25 18.88
N ALA A 194 24.42 18.31 17.91
CA ALA A 194 23.30 17.39 17.79
C ALA A 194 23.26 16.38 18.95
N LEU A 195 24.44 15.89 19.39
CA LEU A 195 24.56 15.01 20.56
C LEU A 195 24.09 15.71 21.85
N GLY A 196 24.52 16.97 22.04
CA GLY A 196 24.11 17.79 23.17
C GLY A 196 22.62 18.10 23.17
N ALA A 197 22.04 18.44 22.01
CA ALA A 197 20.62 18.68 21.87
C ALA A 197 19.78 17.44 22.21
N MET A 198 20.21 16.25 21.75
CA MET A 198 19.53 14.99 22.07
C MET A 198 19.60 14.66 23.56
N ALA A 199 20.78 14.82 24.19
CA ALA A 199 20.96 14.59 25.62
C ALA A 199 20.10 15.54 26.47
N LEU A 200 20.02 16.81 26.07
CA LEU A 200 19.21 17.82 26.76
C LEU A 200 17.71 17.51 26.62
N LEU A 201 17.27 17.08 25.44
CA LEU A 201 15.88 16.70 25.19
C LEU A 201 15.49 15.50 26.07
N VAL A 202 16.33 14.47 26.13
CA VAL A 202 16.10 13.30 27.01
C VAL A 202 16.03 13.71 28.48
N LEU A 203 16.91 14.61 28.95
CA LEU A 203 16.88 15.12 30.32
C LEU A 203 15.61 15.92 30.62
N VAL A 204 15.17 16.78 29.71
CA VAL A 204 13.94 17.58 29.90
C VAL A 204 12.72 16.68 29.99
N PHE A 205 12.55 15.75 29.04
CA PHE A 205 11.41 14.83 29.07
C PHE A 205 11.47 13.88 30.27
N GLY A 206 12.66 13.41 30.65
CA GLY A 206 12.87 12.61 31.86
C GLY A 206 12.50 13.35 33.14
N CYS A 207 12.93 14.61 33.29
CA CYS A 207 12.59 15.45 34.44
C CYS A 207 11.10 15.78 34.51
N VAL A 208 10.47 16.12 33.39
CA VAL A 208 9.02 16.36 33.32
C VAL A 208 8.24 15.10 33.70
N GLY A 209 8.65 13.93 33.18
CA GLY A 209 8.07 12.63 33.54
C GLY A 209 8.23 12.31 35.03
N PHE A 210 9.41 12.56 35.59
CA PHE A 210 9.70 12.31 37.01
C PHE A 210 8.90 13.24 37.94
N VAL A 211 8.79 14.52 37.61
CA VAL A 211 7.99 15.49 38.37
C VAL A 211 6.50 15.14 38.29
N ALA A 212 5.99 14.80 37.10
CA ALA A 212 4.60 14.37 36.93
C ALA A 212 4.29 13.09 37.73
N TRP A 213 5.21 12.12 37.73
CA TRP A 213 5.11 10.92 38.55
C TRP A 213 5.10 11.24 40.05
N ARG A 214 6.00 12.11 40.52
CA ARG A 214 6.09 12.52 41.93
C ARG A 214 4.85 13.28 42.41
N ILE A 215 4.25 14.12 41.56
CA ILE A 215 2.98 14.80 41.85
C ILE A 215 1.83 13.79 41.93
N ARG A 216 1.77 12.83 41.00
CA ARG A 216 0.74 11.77 41.04
C ARG A 216 0.86 10.93 42.31
N GLN A 217 2.06 10.52 42.72
CA GLN A 217 2.24 9.75 43.95
C GLN A 217 1.80 10.51 45.21
N ARG A 218 2.10 11.82 45.32
CA ARG A 218 1.62 12.64 46.45
C ARG A 218 0.09 12.75 46.50
N ARG A 219 -0.59 12.76 45.33
CA ARG A 219 -2.06 12.77 45.25
C ARG A 219 -2.70 11.44 45.66
N HIS A 220 -2.00 10.30 45.50
CA HIS A 220 -2.50 9.00 45.96
C HIS A 220 -2.37 8.80 47.48
N VAL A 221 -1.42 9.45 48.15
CA VAL A 221 -1.25 9.39 49.61
C VAL A 221 -2.20 10.35 50.37
N ALA A 222 -2.71 11.39 49.71
CA ALA A 222 -3.59 12.40 50.31
C ALA A 222 -5.11 12.11 50.20
N ARG A 223 -5.53 10.95 49.68
CA ARG A 223 -6.92 10.50 49.80
C ARG A 223 -7.08 9.75 51.12
N PRO A 224 -7.71 10.32 52.17
CA PRO A 224 -8.13 9.52 53.30
C PRO A 224 -9.14 8.49 52.80
N ARG A 225 -8.96 7.23 53.18
CA ARG A 225 -9.99 6.20 53.07
C ARG A 225 -11.26 6.75 53.75
N ARG A 226 -12.26 7.09 52.95
CA ARG A 226 -13.66 7.15 53.39
C ARG A 226 -14.35 5.93 52.78
N GLY A 227 -14.92 5.10 53.66
CA GLY A 227 -15.61 3.85 53.33
C GLY A 227 -14.77 2.65 53.69
#